data_AF-A0A346MWU5-F1
#
_entry.id   AF-A0A346MWU5-F1
#
_cell.length_a   1.000
_cell.length_b   1.000
_cell.length_c   1.000
_cell.angle_alpha   90.00
_cell.angle_beta   90.00
_cell.angle_gamma   90.00
#
_symmetry.space_group_name_H-M   'P 1'
#
loop_
_entity.id
_entity.type
_entity.pdbx_description
1 polymer ?
#
loop_
_entity_poly.entity_id
_entity_poly.type
_entity_poly.pdbx_seq_one_letter_code
_entity_poly.pdbx_strand_id
1 'polypeptide(L)'
;MAEISGCGTMFYGWKHQGEYSTATSWFTLFYVPVIPWDRYRLRALTASEKERLRALPDGLPAEVVGHGSDDLYVVHQRLLWDGREILVTYLKTYVLLPFLMAWPLLLVLADRALFGPRPELIGVPWVETTLKVFAVFMVVNAIVVPAWAIQSSRGYRGGLFRKSAGRAGP
;
A
#
# COMPACT_ATOMS: atom_id res chain seq x y z
N MET A 1 -0.04 -6.09 21.50
CA MET A 1 -0.58 -6.94 20.41
C MET A 1 0.60 -7.42 19.59
N ALA A 2 0.73 -8.73 19.37
CA ALA A 2 1.73 -9.24 18.44
C ALA A 2 1.26 -8.87 17.02
N GLU A 3 1.90 -7.87 16.42
CA GLU A 3 1.81 -7.70 14.97
C GLU A 3 2.41 -8.96 14.35
N ILE A 4 1.58 -9.77 13.72
CA ILE A 4 2.09 -10.80 12.80
C ILE A 4 2.86 -10.02 11.74
N SER A 5 4.18 -10.16 11.70
CA SER A 5 5.07 -9.35 10.86
C SER A 5 4.51 -9.21 9.44
N GLY A 6 4.03 -8.01 9.10
CA GLY A 6 3.49 -7.68 7.78
C GLY A 6 1.96 -7.72 7.64
N CYS A 7 1.18 -8.02 8.67
CA CYS A 7 -0.27 -7.88 8.66
C CYS A 7 -0.70 -6.75 9.61
N GLY A 8 -1.44 -5.76 9.12
CA GLY A 8 -1.88 -4.66 9.96
C GLY A 8 -2.34 -3.44 9.17
N THR A 9 -2.12 -2.26 9.74
CA THR A 9 -2.44 -0.99 9.09
C THR A 9 -1.16 -0.22 8.80
N MET A 10 -0.96 0.17 7.54
CA MET A 10 0.23 0.90 7.10
C MET A 10 -0.14 2.07 6.20
N PHE A 11 0.68 3.12 6.22
CA PHE A 11 0.49 4.27 5.36
C PHE A 11 1.25 4.11 4.04
N TYR A 12 0.56 4.35 2.92
CA TYR A 12 1.14 4.44 1.58
C TYR A 12 0.71 5.74 0.90
N GLY A 13 1.34 6.05 -0.24
CA GLY A 13 1.00 7.24 -1.02
C GLY A 13 1.54 8.54 -0.42
N TRP A 14 2.59 8.45 0.40
CA TRP A 14 3.13 9.61 1.13
C TRP A 14 3.52 10.75 0.20
N LYS A 15 2.90 11.91 0.40
CA LYS A 15 3.18 13.14 -0.37
C LYS A 15 3.41 14.31 0.57
N HIS A 16 4.63 14.84 0.55
CA HIS A 16 5.02 16.01 1.33
C HIS A 16 4.46 17.30 0.70
N GLN A 17 3.90 18.16 1.54
CA GLN A 17 3.38 19.49 1.18
C GLN A 17 3.73 20.49 2.30
N GLY A 18 4.99 20.93 2.32
CA GLY A 18 5.50 21.80 3.37
C GLY A 18 5.55 21.07 4.70
N GLU A 19 4.96 21.66 5.75
CA GLU A 19 4.90 21.08 7.10
C GLU A 19 3.98 19.86 7.23
N TYR A 20 3.08 19.66 6.26
CA TYR A 20 2.12 18.57 6.27
C TYR A 20 2.46 17.54 5.21
N SER A 21 2.11 16.30 5.48
CA SER A 21 2.16 15.20 4.54
C SER A 21 0.78 14.59 4.40
N THR A 22 0.43 14.12 3.20
CA THR A 22 -0.79 13.33 3.00
C THR A 22 -0.41 11.88 2.81
N ALA A 23 -1.14 10.98 3.46
CA ALA A 23 -0.97 9.55 3.27
C ALA A 23 -2.32 8.83 3.38
N THR A 24 -2.44 7.73 2.65
CA THR A 24 -3.58 6.82 2.76
C THR A 24 -3.20 5.67 3.68
N SER A 25 -4.03 5.37 4.66
CA SER A 25 -3.96 4.20 5.52
C SER A 25 -4.54 3.00 4.79
N TRP A 26 -3.82 1.89 4.81
CA TRP A 26 -4.18 0.65 4.14
C TRP A 26 -4.16 -0.50 5.14
N PHE A 27 -5.13 -1.40 5.02
CA PHE A 27 -4.97 -2.74 5.55
C PHE A 27 -3.95 -3.48 4.68
N THR A 28 -2.89 -3.98 5.30
CA THR A 28 -1.83 -4.74 4.64
C THR A 28 -1.83 -6.20 5.06
N LEU A 29 -1.48 -7.06 4.11
CA LEU A 29 -1.18 -8.47 4.34
C LEU A 29 0.16 -8.78 3.69
N PHE A 30 1.12 -9.32 4.45
CA PHE A 30 2.52 -9.50 4.02
C PHE A 30 3.15 -8.21 3.45
N TYR A 31 2.91 -7.05 4.06
CA TYR A 31 3.35 -5.72 3.59
C TYR A 31 2.78 -5.29 2.22
N VAL A 32 1.76 -6.00 1.72
CA VAL A 32 1.06 -5.67 0.48
C VAL A 32 -0.24 -4.92 0.83
N PRO A 33 -0.46 -3.68 0.33
CA PRO A 33 -1.70 -2.94 0.56
C PRO A 33 -2.90 -3.62 -0.09
N VAL A 34 -3.84 -4.13 0.71
CA VAL A 34 -5.03 -4.87 0.25
C VAL A 34 -6.24 -3.97 0.14
N ILE A 35 -6.57 -3.20 1.18
CA ILE A 35 -7.78 -2.36 1.23
C ILE A 35 -7.42 -0.97 1.74
N PRO A 36 -7.73 0.12 0.99
CA PRO A 36 -7.57 1.47 1.49
C PRO A 36 -8.66 1.75 2.52
N TRP A 37 -8.27 2.28 3.68
CA TRP A 37 -9.18 2.60 4.76
C TRP A 37 -9.53 4.08 4.77
N ASP A 38 -8.52 4.93 4.90
CA ASP A 38 -8.72 6.36 5.07
C ASP A 38 -7.53 7.17 4.62
N ARG A 39 -7.80 8.41 4.21
CA ARG A 39 -6.75 9.35 3.84
C ARG A 39 -6.61 10.40 4.92
N TYR A 40 -5.37 10.66 5.31
CA TYR A 40 -5.05 11.57 6.39
C TYR A 40 -4.08 12.64 5.93
N ARG A 41 -4.25 13.83 6.50
CA ARG A 41 -3.22 14.86 6.54
C ARG A 41 -2.48 14.71 7.87
N LEU A 42 -1.22 14.35 7.76
CA LEU A 42 -0.31 14.07 8.85
C LEU A 42 0.66 15.24 9.01
N ARG A 43 1.07 15.54 10.23
CA ARG A 43 2.18 16.46 10.51
C ARG A 43 3.30 15.67 11.16
N ALA A 44 4.51 15.79 10.62
CA ALA A 44 5.69 15.19 11.24
C ALA A 44 5.98 15.91 12.56
N LEU A 45 6.17 15.13 13.63
CA LEU A 45 6.55 15.70 14.92
C LEU A 45 8.02 16.10 14.92
N THR A 46 8.30 17.30 15.42
CA THR A 46 9.68 17.74 15.66
C THR A 46 10.31 16.92 16.79
N ALA A 47 11.64 16.88 16.86
CA ALA A 47 12.35 16.09 17.88
C ALA A 47 11.95 16.47 19.32
N SER A 48 11.76 17.76 19.57
CA SER A 48 11.31 18.26 20.88
C SER A 48 9.87 17.88 21.20
N GLU A 49 8.97 17.82 20.22
CA GLU A 49 7.60 17.34 20.41
C GLU A 49 7.56 15.83 20.64
N LYS A 50 8.40 15.06 19.93
CA LYS A 50 8.56 13.61 20.17
C LYS A 50 9.03 13.34 21.61
N GLU A 51 9.99 14.11 22.11
CA GLU A 51 10.51 13.98 23.48
C GLU A 51 9.44 14.34 24.53
N ARG A 52 8.69 15.42 24.31
CA ARG A 52 7.55 15.79 25.16
C ARG A 52 6.48 14.69 25.21
N LEU A 53 6.12 14.12 24.07
CA LEU A 53 5.13 13.03 23.99
C LEU A 53 5.60 11.75 24.67
N ARG A 54 6.90 11.42 24.59
CA ARG A 54 7.48 10.28 25.31
C ARG A 54 7.55 10.50 26.83
N ALA A 55 7.60 11.76 27.27
CA ALA A 55 7.62 12.13 28.69
C ALA A 55 6.22 12.18 29.33
N LEU A 56 5.13 12.03 28.57
CA LEU A 56 3.78 11.98 29.12
C LEU A 56 3.54 10.64 29.86
N PRO A 57 3.11 10.66 31.13
CA PRO A 57 2.92 9.45 31.92
C PRO A 57 1.73 8.58 31.46
N ASP A 58 0.77 9.16 30.73
CA ASP A 58 -0.47 8.49 30.31
C ASP A 58 -0.41 7.81 28.92
N GLY A 59 0.78 7.73 28.31
CA GLY A 59 0.96 7.14 26.98
C GLY A 59 0.62 8.09 25.82
N LEU A 60 0.73 7.59 24.59
CA LEU A 60 0.51 8.39 23.39
C LEU A 60 -0.99 8.72 23.20
N PRO A 61 -1.36 9.97 22.85
CA PRO A 61 -2.73 10.31 22.51
C PRO A 61 -3.23 9.48 21.32
N ALA A 62 -4.53 9.15 21.29
CA ALA A 62 -5.16 8.35 20.22
C ALA A 62 -5.02 8.95 18.80
N GLU A 63 -4.62 10.22 18.69
CA GLU A 63 -4.39 10.93 17.44
C GLU A 63 -2.95 10.85 16.91
N VAL A 64 -2.04 10.23 17.69
CA VAL A 64 -0.66 9.99 17.26
C VAL A 64 -0.57 8.61 16.65
N VAL A 65 -0.26 8.56 15.35
CA VAL A 65 -0.06 7.29 14.65
C VAL A 65 1.43 7.15 14.36
N GLY A 66 2.02 6.06 14.86
CA GLY A 66 3.40 5.69 14.59
C GLY A 66 3.51 4.81 13.36
N HIS A 67 4.47 5.10 12.49
CA HIS A 67 4.91 4.15 11.46
C HIS A 67 6.27 3.60 11.89
N GLY A 68 6.26 2.52 12.67
CA GLY A 68 7.46 1.96 13.30
C GLY A 68 7.92 2.73 14.55
N SER A 69 9.09 2.36 15.07
CA SER A 69 9.61 2.82 16.37
C SER A 69 10.00 4.31 16.43
N ASP A 70 10.33 4.93 15.29
CA ASP A 70 10.99 6.24 15.29
C ASP A 70 10.19 7.39 14.67
N ASP A 71 9.17 7.09 13.86
CA ASP A 71 8.38 8.11 13.18
C ASP A 71 6.97 8.19 13.74
N LEU A 72 6.78 9.19 14.62
CA LEU A 72 5.50 9.60 15.16
C LEU A 72 4.92 10.73 14.31
N TYR A 73 3.64 10.59 13.97
CA TYR A 73 2.87 11.60 13.23
C TYR A 73 1.60 11.96 13.97
N VAL A 74 1.22 13.23 13.90
CA VAL A 74 -0.09 13.69 14.40
C VAL A 74 -1.08 13.74 13.25
N VAL A 75 -2.22 13.10 13.43
CA VAL A 75 -3.35 13.19 12.49
C VAL A 75 -3.99 14.56 12.63
N HIS A 76 -3.81 15.41 11.62
CA HIS A 76 -4.39 16.75 11.61
C HIS A 76 -5.82 16.77 11.06
N GLN A 77 -6.06 16.02 9.98
CA GLN A 77 -7.37 16.00 9.31
C GLN A 77 -7.58 14.72 8.51
N ARG A 78 -8.82 14.20 8.51
CA ARG A 78 -9.25 13.17 7.55
C ARG A 78 -9.65 13.82 6.22
N LEU A 79 -9.04 13.37 5.14
CA LEU A 79 -9.26 13.87 3.79
C LEU A 79 -10.19 12.92 3.01
N LEU A 80 -10.82 13.46 1.96
CA LEU A 80 -11.52 12.64 0.97
C LEU A 80 -10.51 11.77 0.22
N TRP A 81 -10.93 10.56 -0.12
CA TRP A 81 -10.13 9.63 -0.89
C TRP A 81 -9.78 10.19 -2.26
N ASP A 82 -8.54 9.98 -2.67
CA ASP A 82 -8.06 10.29 -4.00
C ASP A 82 -7.95 8.99 -4.80
N GLY A 83 -8.92 8.75 -5.68
CA GLY A 83 -8.97 7.54 -6.48
C GLY A 83 -7.72 7.34 -7.34
N ARG A 84 -7.02 8.42 -7.71
CA ARG A 84 -5.75 8.34 -8.45
C ARG A 84 -4.64 7.79 -7.56
N GLU A 85 -4.56 8.22 -6.31
CA GLU A 85 -3.57 7.74 -5.34
C GLU A 85 -3.76 6.24 -5.08
N ILE A 86 -5.02 5.80 -4.90
CA ILE A 86 -5.40 4.40 -4.74
C ILE A 86 -5.00 3.58 -5.98
N LEU A 87 -5.38 4.04 -7.18
CA LEU A 87 -5.06 3.35 -8.43
C LEU A 87 -3.55 3.22 -8.65
N VAL A 88 -2.78 4.30 -8.39
CA VAL A 88 -1.33 4.28 -8.53
C VAL A 88 -0.69 3.33 -7.53
N THR A 89 -1.22 3.26 -6.30
CA THR A 89 -0.74 2.33 -5.27
C THR A 89 -0.96 0.89 -5.72
N TYR A 90 -2.17 0.56 -6.19
CA TYR A 90 -2.43 -0.77 -6.75
C TYR A 90 -1.56 -1.11 -7.95
N LEU A 91 -1.39 -0.19 -8.89
CA LEU A 91 -0.57 -0.42 -10.08
C LEU A 91 0.89 -0.70 -9.70
N LYS A 92 1.44 0.07 -8.75
CA LYS A 92 2.81 -0.15 -8.25
C LYS A 92 2.94 -1.50 -7.55
N THR A 93 2.00 -1.82 -6.67
CA THR A 93 2.10 -3.02 -5.82
C THR A 93 1.78 -4.31 -6.55
N TYR A 94 0.80 -4.31 -7.45
CA TYR A 94 0.27 -5.55 -8.03
C TYR A 94 0.59 -5.74 -9.52
N VAL A 95 1.11 -4.70 -10.18
CA VAL A 95 1.57 -4.81 -11.57
C VAL A 95 3.07 -4.63 -11.63
N LEU A 96 3.59 -3.51 -11.12
CA LEU A 96 5.02 -3.21 -11.21
C LEU A 96 5.87 -4.15 -10.35
N LEU A 97 5.51 -4.39 -9.10
CA LEU A 97 6.30 -5.26 -8.22
C LEU A 97 6.35 -6.71 -8.74
N PRO A 98 5.24 -7.37 -9.13
CA PRO A 98 5.30 -8.69 -9.74
C PRO A 98 6.13 -8.69 -11.04
N PHE A 99 6.01 -7.65 -11.87
CA PHE A 99 6.83 -7.52 -13.08
C PHE A 99 8.33 -7.39 -12.76
N LEU A 100 8.68 -6.66 -11.71
CA LEU A 100 10.06 -6.55 -11.24
C LEU A 100 10.58 -7.87 -10.67
N MET A 101 9.76 -8.59 -9.90
CA MET A 101 10.10 -9.94 -9.42
C MET A 101 10.25 -10.94 -10.57
N ALA A 102 9.49 -10.75 -11.65
CA ALA A 102 9.56 -11.54 -12.87
C ALA A 102 10.78 -11.25 -13.74
N TRP A 103 11.47 -10.13 -13.53
CA TRP A 103 12.46 -9.64 -14.48
C TRP A 103 13.57 -10.66 -14.84
N PRO A 104 14.12 -11.46 -13.90
CA PRO A 104 15.16 -12.43 -14.25
C PRO A 104 14.61 -13.53 -15.16
N LEU A 105 13.35 -13.88 -14.94
CA LEU A 105 12.62 -14.86 -15.73
C LEU A 105 12.33 -14.34 -17.14
N LEU A 106 11.93 -13.08 -17.23
CA LEU A 106 11.73 -12.38 -18.50
C LEU A 106 13.04 -12.29 -19.30
N LEU A 107 14.19 -12.09 -18.64
CA LEU A 107 15.50 -12.13 -19.30
C LEU A 107 15.81 -13.52 -19.87
N VAL A 108 15.56 -14.59 -19.13
CA VAL A 108 15.78 -15.96 -19.61
C VAL A 108 14.90 -16.26 -20.82
N LEU A 109 13.64 -15.82 -20.79
CA LEU A 109 12.73 -15.95 -21.92
C LEU A 109 13.18 -15.12 -23.12
N ALA A 110 13.66 -13.89 -22.90
CA ALA A 110 14.15 -13.01 -23.94
C ALA A 110 15.44 -13.55 -24.60
N ASP A 111 16.40 -14.05 -23.82
CA ASP A 111 17.60 -14.72 -24.34
C ASP A 111 17.21 -15.89 -25.24
N ARG A 112 16.28 -16.72 -24.79
CA ARG A 112 15.82 -17.88 -25.56
C ARG A 112 15.10 -17.49 -26.86
N ALA A 113 14.32 -16.40 -26.83
CA ALA A 113 13.63 -15.89 -28.01
C ALA A 113 14.59 -15.30 -29.05
N LEU A 114 15.68 -14.65 -28.60
CA LEU A 114 16.66 -13.99 -29.47
C LEU A 114 17.73 -14.96 -30.00
N PHE A 115 18.18 -15.91 -29.18
CA PHE A 115 19.32 -16.78 -29.49
C PHE A 115 18.93 -18.26 -29.70
N GLY A 116 17.65 -18.59 -29.56
CA GLY A 116 17.14 -19.95 -29.71
C GLY A 116 17.31 -20.82 -28.46
N PRO A 117 16.82 -22.07 -28.50
CA PRO A 117 16.88 -22.99 -27.37
C PRO A 117 18.32 -23.43 -27.06
N ARG A 118 18.88 -22.95 -25.93
CA ARG A 118 20.16 -23.47 -25.40
C ARG A 118 19.94 -24.83 -24.70
N PRO A 119 20.66 -25.91 -25.08
CA PRO A 119 20.41 -27.27 -24.58
C PRO A 119 20.65 -27.43 -23.06
N GLU A 120 21.48 -26.59 -22.44
CA GLU A 120 21.88 -26.71 -21.04
C GLU A 120 20.76 -26.37 -20.03
N LEU A 121 19.74 -25.60 -20.44
CA LEU A 121 18.63 -25.18 -19.57
C LEU A 121 17.35 -26.00 -19.78
N ILE A 122 17.32 -26.90 -20.77
CA ILE A 122 16.10 -27.57 -21.23
C ILE A 122 15.78 -28.84 -20.43
N GLY A 123 16.73 -29.35 -19.65
CA GLY A 123 16.58 -30.62 -18.92
C GLY A 123 15.83 -30.53 -17.59
N VAL A 124 15.27 -29.38 -17.20
CA VAL A 124 14.79 -29.14 -15.84
C VAL A 124 13.27 -28.90 -15.82
N PRO A 125 12.44 -29.94 -15.60
CA PRO A 125 10.96 -29.87 -15.73
C PRO A 125 10.29 -28.85 -14.82
N TRP A 126 10.89 -28.57 -13.65
CA TRP A 126 10.34 -27.63 -12.69
C TRP A 126 10.47 -26.17 -13.17
N VAL A 127 11.46 -25.84 -14.00
CA VAL A 127 11.65 -24.49 -14.54
C VAL A 127 10.49 -24.11 -15.46
N GLU A 128 10.12 -25.00 -16.38
CA GLU A 128 8.99 -24.77 -17.30
C GLU A 128 7.65 -24.67 -16.55
N THR A 129 7.46 -25.51 -15.54
CA THR A 129 6.24 -25.48 -14.72
C THR A 129 6.15 -24.17 -13.93
N THR A 130 7.26 -23.74 -13.32
CA THR A 130 7.35 -22.48 -12.57
C THR A 130 7.07 -21.28 -13.49
N LEU A 131 7.65 -21.28 -14.70
CA LEU A 131 7.40 -20.29 -15.74
C LEU A 131 5.91 -20.15 -16.08
N LYS A 132 5.22 -21.27 -16.32
CA LYS A 132 3.79 -21.28 -16.67
C LYS A 132 2.92 -20.79 -15.52
N VAL A 133 3.13 -21.30 -14.31
CA VAL A 133 2.38 -20.88 -13.11
C VAL A 133 2.56 -19.39 -12.87
N PHE A 134 3.80 -18.91 -12.98
CA PHE A 134 4.12 -17.51 -12.79
C PHE A 134 3.47 -16.62 -13.87
N ALA A 135 3.51 -17.03 -15.14
CA ALA A 135 2.84 -16.31 -16.23
C ALA A 135 1.32 -16.20 -16.01
N VAL A 136 0.67 -17.29 -15.58
CA VAL A 136 -0.76 -17.27 -15.23
C VAL A 136 -1.02 -16.33 -14.06
N PHE A 137 -0.21 -16.40 -13.00
CA PHE A 137 -0.33 -15.51 -11.84
C PHE A 137 -0.21 -14.03 -12.24
N MET A 138 0.73 -13.69 -13.11
CA MET A 138 0.91 -12.33 -13.63
C MET A 138 -0.30 -11.83 -14.40
N VAL A 139 -0.85 -12.66 -15.31
CA VAL A 139 -2.04 -12.30 -16.10
C VAL A 139 -3.26 -12.09 -15.20
N VAL A 140 -3.47 -12.99 -14.22
CA VAL A 140 -4.56 -12.86 -13.26
C VAL A 140 -4.43 -11.57 -12.45
N ASN A 141 -3.24 -11.25 -11.92
CA ASN A 141 -3.03 -10.01 -11.16
C ASN A 141 -3.24 -8.76 -12.03
N ALA A 142 -2.73 -8.77 -13.26
CA ALA A 142 -2.86 -7.65 -14.19
C ALA A 142 -4.32 -7.35 -14.60
N ILE A 143 -5.21 -8.34 -14.53
CA ILE A 143 -6.64 -8.16 -14.88
C ILE A 143 -7.48 -7.93 -13.63
N VAL A 144 -7.37 -8.80 -12.64
CA VAL A 144 -8.26 -8.82 -11.47
C VAL A 144 -8.03 -7.60 -10.59
N VAL A 145 -6.78 -7.20 -10.37
CA VAL A 145 -6.48 -6.08 -9.45
C VAL A 145 -6.98 -4.75 -9.99
N PRO A 146 -6.72 -4.35 -11.26
CA PRO A 146 -7.29 -3.13 -11.80
C PRO A 146 -8.82 -3.16 -11.84
N ALA A 147 -9.43 -4.28 -12.23
CA ALA A 147 -10.88 -4.41 -12.27
C ALA A 147 -11.51 -4.22 -10.89
N TRP A 148 -10.94 -4.84 -9.86
CA TRP A 148 -11.40 -4.70 -8.48
C TRP A 148 -11.14 -3.30 -7.91
N ALA A 149 -10.00 -2.67 -8.23
CA ALA A 149 -9.72 -1.28 -7.86
C ALA A 149 -10.73 -0.30 -8.49
N ILE A 150 -11.13 -0.53 -9.74
CA ILE A 150 -12.15 0.27 -10.42
C ILE A 150 -13.52 0.05 -9.76
N GLN A 151 -13.90 -1.18 -9.42
CA GLN A 151 -15.17 -1.46 -8.75
C GLN A 151 -15.26 -0.85 -7.35
N SER A 152 -14.22 -1.02 -6.53
CA SER A 152 -14.16 -0.48 -5.17
C SER A 152 -14.20 1.05 -5.14
N SER A 153 -13.59 1.72 -6.13
CA SER A 153 -13.68 3.18 -6.26
C SER A 153 -15.07 3.69 -6.66
N ARG A 154 -15.90 2.87 -7.32
CA ARG A 154 -17.27 3.24 -7.73
C ARG A 154 -18.30 3.10 -6.60
N GLY A 155 -18.12 2.15 -5.69
CA GLY A 155 -19.08 1.88 -4.61
C GLY A 155 -19.15 2.95 -3.51
N TYR A 156 -18.16 3.83 -3.40
CA TYR A 156 -18.04 4.76 -2.26
C TYR A 156 -18.55 6.19 -2.50
N ARG A 157 -19.26 6.44 -3.61
CA ARG A 157 -19.75 7.78 -3.97
C ARG A 157 -20.95 8.33 -3.16
N GLY A 158 -21.45 7.63 -2.13
CA GLY A 158 -22.72 8.01 -1.50
C GLY A 158 -22.87 7.91 0.03
N GLY A 159 -21.84 7.53 0.80
CA GLY A 159 -22.09 7.02 2.16
C GLY A 159 -21.98 7.98 3.35
N LEU A 160 -21.08 8.97 3.36
CA LEU A 160 -20.60 9.55 4.63
C LEU A 160 -20.63 11.08 4.74
N PHE A 161 -21.49 11.74 3.96
CA PHE A 161 -21.94 13.10 4.26
C PHE A 161 -23.26 13.10 5.06
N ARG A 162 -23.43 12.18 6.03
CA ARG A 162 -24.45 12.38 7.06
C ARG A 162 -23.87 13.34 8.09
N LYS A 163 -24.03 14.63 7.77
CA LYS A 163 -23.95 15.78 8.69
C LYS A 163 -24.16 15.34 10.15
N SER A 164 -23.08 15.35 10.94
CA SER A 164 -23.18 15.65 12.37
C SER A 164 -23.50 17.15 12.51
N ALA A 165 -24.67 17.55 12.02
CA ALA A 165 -25.24 18.85 12.31
C ALA A 165 -26.04 18.71 13.60
N GLY A 166 -25.67 19.50 14.61
CA GLY A 166 -26.56 19.83 15.72
C GLY A 166 -26.30 19.10 17.02
N ARG A 167 -25.26 19.53 17.74
CA ARG A 167 -25.37 19.70 19.20
C ARG A 167 -24.51 20.88 19.66
N ALA A 168 -24.92 22.08 19.23
CA ALA A 168 -24.70 23.27 20.03
C ALA A 168 -25.72 23.19 21.17
N GLY A 169 -25.26 22.81 22.36
CA GLY A 169 -26.00 23.05 23.60
C GLY A 169 -25.69 24.46 24.10
N PRO A 170 -26.63 25.10 24.81
CA PRO A 170 -26.47 26.44 25.40
C PRO A 170 -25.36 26.48 26.46
#